data_AF-A0A9R0Z126-F1
#
_entry.id   AF-A0A9R0Z126-F1
#
_cell.length_a   1.000
_cell.length_b   1.000
_cell.length_c   1.000
_cell.angle_alpha   90.00
_cell.angle_beta   90.00
_cell.angle_gamma   90.00
#
_symmetry.space_group_name_H-M   'P 1'
#
loop_
_entity.id
_entity.type
_entity.pdbx_description
1 polymer ?
#
loop_
_entity_poly.entity_id
_entity_poly.type
_entity_poly.pdbx_seq_one_letter_code
_entity_poly.pdbx_strand_id
1 'polypeptide(L)'
;MPAGGGEASKHGRTGKEQSHPPAIRRRDESRPAPPFPAVASQKTKKQRKQRQPPPPAAAGSVSSEGPLGEILARLPYRSLCRFQCVSKQWAELCSDLIKSIKTAPQTLSGFFHNNLAGSLCFSNLSGGRPLVDASLPFLRKSYQRFKLQQCSTSLLLCKCWEMEDDDEFDFVVCNPMTEQWAVLPPIEWPGEDDEGTECFELMYPFLVLDPAAPSRFVVFAPLMELVDAVAVYSSETGQWTPSSGWEDIAYPAVNPECAVLLNGMMHFLHSTVDEPLIAVLDMEGEVCREIAIPDDMIGAIPGYGSVGCSQGLLHAWYMDPHDYELSVWVLKDYYATDEEEWTLKHTVDVPRLFGETESDEEEDYPRQEDGAHKYDVFAIHPEHNVIFLTDWKEVNLSYDMDSRQVHPMCTTGDFLGGLPFIPCFADLARPLQKSLF
;
A
#
# COMPACT_ATOMS: atom_id res chain seq x y z
N MET A 1 52.38 59.79 18.09
CA MET A 1 53.56 60.18 18.88
C MET A 1 53.13 60.28 20.34
N PRO A 2 53.92 59.75 21.28
CA PRO A 2 53.96 58.32 21.67
C PRO A 2 53.90 58.20 23.23
N ALA A 3 54.22 57.12 23.96
CA ALA A 3 55.07 55.93 23.81
C ALA A 3 54.56 54.82 24.76
N GLY A 4 54.76 53.50 24.57
CA GLY A 4 55.99 52.77 24.17
C GLY A 4 56.63 52.22 25.45
N GLY A 5 56.64 50.90 25.71
CA GLY A 5 57.62 49.90 25.23
C GLY A 5 58.28 49.25 26.47
N GLY A 6 58.77 48.01 26.51
CA GLY A 6 58.96 46.95 25.53
C GLY A 6 59.75 45.77 26.14
N GLU A 7 59.69 44.63 25.43
CA GLU A 7 60.77 43.64 25.19
C GLU A 7 61.18 42.62 26.28
N ALA A 8 61.58 41.36 26.01
CA ALA A 8 61.96 40.57 24.81
C ALA A 8 61.89 39.05 25.18
N SER A 9 61.39 38.13 24.33
CA SER A 9 62.04 37.31 23.26
C SER A 9 62.49 35.89 23.65
N LYS A 10 62.01 34.84 22.94
CA LYS A 10 62.77 34.00 21.97
C LYS A 10 62.11 32.65 21.59
N HIS A 11 62.26 32.32 20.30
CA HIS A 11 62.23 30.99 19.62
C HIS A 11 60.86 30.29 19.43
N GLY A 12 60.51 29.65 18.31
CA GLY A 12 61.18 29.39 17.04
C GLY A 12 60.53 28.19 16.29
N ARG A 13 59.87 28.49 15.15
CA ARG A 13 59.68 27.72 13.88
C ARG A 13 59.25 26.22 13.80
N THR A 14 58.50 25.96 12.71
CA THR A 14 58.12 24.69 12.02
C THR A 14 57.00 23.86 12.66
N GLY A 15 56.00 23.29 11.97
CA GLY A 15 55.69 23.15 10.55
C GLY A 15 54.29 22.51 10.35
N LYS A 16 53.84 22.47 9.08
CA LYS A 16 52.67 21.75 8.57
C LYS A 16 52.87 20.23 8.62
N GLU A 17 51.83 19.45 8.90
CA GLU A 17 51.51 18.12 8.32
C GLU A 17 50.16 17.63 8.91
N GLN A 18 49.10 17.54 8.10
CA GLN A 18 48.57 16.31 7.50
C GLN A 18 48.27 15.19 8.51
N SER A 19 46.98 15.02 8.86
CA SER A 19 46.48 13.81 9.51
C SER A 19 45.95 12.85 8.44
N HIS A 20 46.63 11.71 8.33
CA HIS A 20 46.32 10.60 7.44
C HIS A 20 45.12 9.77 7.97
N PRO A 21 44.40 9.07 7.08
CA PRO A 21 43.29 8.18 7.44
C PRO A 21 43.79 6.87 8.10
N PRO A 22 43.00 6.22 8.96
CA PRO A 22 43.39 4.94 9.55
C PRO A 22 43.29 3.80 8.53
N ALA A 23 44.35 2.97 8.54
CA ALA A 23 44.57 1.87 7.60
C ALA A 23 43.84 0.55 7.97
N ILE A 24 43.25 0.01 6.92
CA ILE A 24 42.89 -1.38 6.59
C ILE A 24 43.60 -2.47 7.44
N ARG A 25 42.80 -3.29 8.15
CA ARG A 25 43.22 -4.64 8.60
C ARG A 25 42.81 -5.68 7.55
N ARG A 26 43.81 -6.25 6.88
CA ARG A 26 43.69 -7.43 6.01
C ARG A 26 43.43 -8.68 6.84
N ARG A 27 42.45 -9.49 6.44
CA ARG A 27 42.23 -10.86 6.95
C ARG A 27 42.94 -11.82 6.00
N ASP A 28 43.84 -12.63 6.57
CA ASP A 28 44.72 -13.57 5.88
C ASP A 28 43.99 -14.89 5.61
N GLU A 29 44.15 -15.43 4.41
CA GLU A 29 43.73 -16.78 4.03
C GLU A 29 44.80 -17.77 4.44
N SER A 30 44.47 -18.77 5.26
CA SER A 30 44.98 -20.15 5.10
C SER A 30 44.52 -21.11 6.21
N ARG A 31 44.22 -22.34 5.76
CA ARG A 31 44.24 -23.65 6.45
C ARG A 31 42.94 -24.22 7.06
N PRO A 32 42.81 -25.57 7.16
CA PRO A 32 41.92 -26.34 6.29
C PRO A 32 40.91 -27.25 7.04
N ALA A 33 40.02 -27.87 6.27
CA ALA A 33 38.95 -28.78 6.68
C ALA A 33 39.39 -30.00 7.53
N PRO A 34 38.50 -30.54 8.39
CA PRO A 34 38.76 -31.75 9.15
C PRO A 34 38.50 -33.05 8.35
N PRO A 35 39.13 -34.18 8.74
CA PRO A 35 39.28 -35.35 7.89
C PRO A 35 38.20 -36.41 8.17
N PHE A 36 37.74 -37.12 7.12
CA PHE A 36 37.18 -38.46 7.27
C PHE A 36 37.67 -39.39 6.14
N PRO A 37 37.85 -40.69 6.43
CA PRO A 37 38.91 -41.52 5.84
C PRO A 37 38.53 -42.23 4.53
N ALA A 38 39.57 -42.58 3.77
CA ALA A 38 39.48 -43.33 2.52
C ALA A 38 39.59 -44.87 2.71
N VAL A 39 38.62 -45.56 2.10
CA VAL A 39 38.68 -46.80 1.28
C VAL A 39 39.45 -48.03 1.81
N ALA A 40 38.75 -49.17 1.86
CA ALA A 40 39.33 -50.48 1.60
C ALA A 40 38.52 -51.24 0.54
N SER A 41 39.25 -51.80 -0.43
CA SER A 41 38.78 -52.53 -1.60
C SER A 41 38.36 -53.97 -1.29
N GLN A 42 37.34 -54.49 -1.95
CA GLN A 42 37.25 -55.92 -2.29
C GLN A 42 36.82 -56.13 -3.73
N LYS A 43 37.67 -56.85 -4.47
CA LYS A 43 37.44 -57.37 -5.82
C LYS A 43 36.54 -58.58 -5.74
N THR A 44 35.51 -58.68 -6.61
CA THR A 44 35.13 -59.97 -7.20
C THR A 44 34.33 -59.84 -8.50
N LYS A 45 34.97 -60.35 -9.58
CA LYS A 45 34.43 -61.11 -10.72
C LYS A 45 33.32 -60.54 -11.62
N LYS A 46 33.72 -60.27 -12.86
CA LYS A 46 32.90 -60.19 -14.08
C LYS A 46 32.02 -61.45 -14.25
N GLN A 47 30.72 -61.26 -14.45
CA GLN A 47 29.93 -62.09 -15.37
C GLN A 47 29.20 -61.18 -16.36
N ARG A 48 29.33 -61.52 -17.64
CA ARG A 48 28.80 -60.81 -18.80
C ARG A 48 27.55 -61.59 -19.24
N LYS A 49 26.35 -61.02 -19.17
CA LYS A 49 25.18 -61.53 -19.89
C LYS A 49 24.14 -60.42 -20.19
N GLN A 50 24.01 -60.20 -21.50
CA GLN A 50 22.87 -59.71 -22.30
C GLN A 50 22.10 -58.45 -21.85
N ARG A 51 22.15 -57.44 -22.73
CA ARG A 51 21.26 -56.28 -22.80
C ARG A 51 19.80 -56.74 -23.00
N GLN A 52 18.92 -56.35 -22.08
CA GLN A 52 17.51 -56.08 -22.37
C GLN A 52 17.29 -54.56 -22.26
N PRO A 53 16.48 -53.94 -23.13
CA PRO A 53 16.13 -52.53 -22.98
C PRO A 53 15.30 -52.33 -21.69
N PRO A 54 15.48 -51.23 -20.96
CA PRO A 54 14.58 -50.89 -19.87
C PRO A 54 13.17 -50.58 -20.44
N PRO A 55 12.09 -50.92 -19.72
CA PRO A 55 10.76 -50.46 -20.10
C PRO A 55 10.73 -48.92 -20.05
N PRO A 56 9.85 -48.28 -20.84
CA PRO A 56 9.71 -46.82 -20.79
C PRO A 56 9.43 -46.41 -19.35
N ALA A 57 10.21 -45.46 -18.86
CA ALA A 57 9.97 -44.84 -17.57
C ALA A 57 8.50 -44.41 -17.54
N ALA A 58 7.72 -45.02 -16.65
CA ALA A 58 6.42 -44.48 -16.28
C ALA A 58 6.69 -43.04 -15.85
N ALA A 59 6.15 -42.08 -16.60
CA ALA A 59 6.14 -40.69 -16.21
C ALA A 59 5.49 -40.66 -14.82
N GLY A 60 6.31 -40.44 -13.79
CA GLY A 60 5.81 -40.36 -12.43
C GLY A 60 4.72 -39.31 -12.40
N SER A 61 3.54 -39.69 -11.94
CA SER A 61 2.47 -38.75 -11.61
C SER A 61 3.05 -37.80 -10.57
N VAL A 62 3.32 -36.56 -10.98
CA VAL A 62 3.75 -35.52 -10.07
C VAL A 62 2.51 -35.15 -9.24
N SER A 63 2.52 -35.51 -7.96
CA SER A 63 1.45 -35.13 -7.02
C SER A 63 1.59 -33.65 -6.64
N SER A 64 0.47 -32.98 -6.40
CA SER A 64 0.42 -31.63 -5.81
C SER A 64 1.06 -31.57 -4.41
N GLU A 65 1.24 -32.71 -3.75
CA GLU A 65 1.87 -32.85 -2.43
C GLU A 65 3.40 -33.09 -2.50
N GLY A 66 3.99 -33.08 -3.69
CA GLY A 66 5.44 -33.23 -3.85
C GLY A 66 6.21 -31.90 -3.71
N PRO A 67 7.55 -31.94 -3.62
CA PRO A 67 8.40 -30.74 -3.56
C PRO A 67 8.18 -29.76 -4.72
N LEU A 68 7.78 -30.28 -5.90
CA LEU A 68 7.42 -29.46 -7.05
C LEU A 68 6.13 -28.66 -6.81
N GLY A 69 5.13 -29.26 -6.17
CA GLY A 69 3.90 -28.57 -5.77
C GLY A 69 4.20 -27.45 -4.78
N GLU A 70 5.07 -27.70 -3.79
CA GLU A 70 5.52 -26.67 -2.84
C GLU A 70 6.29 -25.52 -3.50
N ILE A 71 7.16 -25.81 -4.47
CA ILE A 71 7.88 -24.78 -5.24
C ILE A 71 6.88 -23.97 -6.05
N LEU A 72 5.98 -24.64 -6.77
CA LEU A 72 4.94 -23.99 -7.57
C LEU A 72 4.05 -23.10 -6.68
N ALA A 73 3.66 -23.60 -5.51
CA ALA A 73 2.87 -22.89 -4.50
C ALA A 73 3.53 -21.61 -4.00
N ARG A 74 4.83 -21.37 -4.26
CA ARG A 74 5.59 -20.18 -3.82
C ARG A 74 5.85 -19.10 -4.88
N LEU A 75 5.45 -19.28 -6.14
CA LEU A 75 5.77 -18.36 -7.25
C LEU A 75 4.92 -17.06 -7.26
N PRO A 76 4.86 -16.21 -8.30
CA PRO A 76 3.74 -15.24 -8.44
C PRO A 76 2.56 -15.80 -9.25
N TYR A 77 1.32 -15.32 -9.06
CA TYR A 77 0.12 -15.92 -9.70
C TYR A 77 0.30 -16.08 -11.23
N ARG A 78 0.85 -15.06 -11.88
CA ARG A 78 1.08 -15.05 -13.31
C ARG A 78 2.18 -16.02 -13.77
N SER A 79 3.17 -16.31 -12.93
CA SER A 79 4.17 -17.35 -13.20
C SER A 79 3.53 -18.75 -13.24
N LEU A 80 2.53 -19.01 -12.38
CA LEU A 80 1.73 -20.25 -12.48
C LEU A 80 0.97 -20.32 -13.79
N CYS A 81 0.33 -19.22 -14.19
CA CYS A 81 -0.40 -19.16 -15.45
C CYS A 81 0.53 -19.47 -16.63
N ARG A 82 1.76 -18.92 -16.63
CA ARG A 82 2.78 -19.22 -17.65
C ARG A 82 3.24 -20.69 -17.61
N PHE A 83 3.36 -21.28 -16.43
CA PHE A 83 3.82 -22.65 -16.29
C PHE A 83 2.82 -23.71 -16.73
N GLN A 84 1.53 -23.36 -16.87
CA GLN A 84 0.56 -24.22 -17.55
C GLN A 84 0.98 -24.58 -18.98
N CYS A 85 1.79 -23.75 -19.64
CA CYS A 85 2.23 -23.97 -21.01
C CYS A 85 3.43 -24.93 -21.15
N VAL A 86 4.05 -25.37 -20.04
CA VAL A 86 5.29 -26.16 -20.08
C VAL A 86 5.03 -27.62 -20.49
N SER A 87 4.03 -28.27 -19.89
CA SER A 87 3.60 -29.62 -20.24
C SER A 87 2.19 -29.88 -19.69
N LYS A 88 1.54 -30.97 -20.14
CA LYS A 88 0.22 -31.38 -19.62
C LYS A 88 0.21 -31.57 -18.10
N GLN A 89 1.30 -32.13 -17.55
CA GLN A 89 1.43 -32.35 -16.10
C GLN A 89 1.55 -31.03 -15.33
N TRP A 90 2.30 -30.05 -15.87
CA TRP A 90 2.38 -28.72 -15.27
C TRP A 90 1.05 -27.97 -15.40
N ALA A 91 0.34 -28.14 -16.53
CA ALA A 91 -1.00 -27.58 -16.72
C ALA A 91 -1.99 -28.05 -15.64
N GLU A 92 -2.02 -29.34 -15.35
CA GLU A 92 -2.88 -29.92 -14.30
C GLU A 92 -2.51 -29.36 -12.92
N LEU A 93 -1.24 -29.45 -12.51
CA LEU A 93 -0.77 -28.96 -11.21
C LEU A 93 -1.00 -27.45 -11.00
N CYS A 94 -0.67 -26.64 -12.00
CA CYS A 94 -0.88 -25.20 -11.91
C CYS A 94 -2.37 -24.85 -11.93
N SER A 95 -3.21 -25.60 -12.64
CA SER A 95 -4.66 -25.37 -12.66
C SER A 95 -5.30 -25.62 -11.30
N ASP A 96 -4.92 -26.70 -10.61
CA ASP A 96 -5.42 -27.00 -9.26
C ASP A 96 -5.03 -25.91 -8.26
N LEU A 97 -3.77 -25.44 -8.33
CA LEU A 97 -3.29 -24.37 -7.48
C LEU A 97 -3.95 -23.02 -7.81
N ILE A 98 -4.11 -22.69 -9.09
CA ILE A 98 -4.81 -21.47 -9.54
C ILE A 98 -6.26 -21.51 -9.08
N LYS A 99 -6.93 -22.66 -9.19
CA LYS A 99 -8.29 -22.85 -8.69
C LYS A 99 -8.35 -22.58 -7.19
N SER A 100 -7.44 -23.19 -6.41
CA SER A 100 -7.35 -22.96 -4.97
C SER A 100 -7.14 -21.48 -4.63
N ILE A 101 -6.28 -20.78 -5.37
CA ILE A 101 -6.04 -19.34 -5.19
C ILE A 101 -7.30 -18.52 -5.49
N LYS A 102 -8.01 -18.84 -6.59
CA LYS A 102 -9.23 -18.13 -7.00
C LYS A 102 -10.42 -18.41 -6.08
N THR A 103 -10.45 -19.56 -5.41
CA THR A 103 -11.49 -19.96 -4.46
C THR A 103 -11.15 -19.62 -3.02
N ALA A 104 -9.91 -19.17 -2.74
CA ALA A 104 -9.54 -18.73 -1.41
C ALA A 104 -10.39 -17.53 -1.01
N PRO A 105 -10.75 -17.39 0.28
CA PRO A 105 -11.37 -16.18 0.79
C PRO A 105 -10.53 -14.96 0.37
N GLN A 106 -11.17 -13.95 -0.24
CA GLN A 106 -10.50 -12.70 -0.61
C GLN A 106 -10.34 -11.84 0.64
N THR A 107 -9.41 -12.24 1.49
CA THR A 107 -9.06 -11.52 2.72
C THR A 107 -7.89 -10.58 2.46
N LEU A 108 -7.56 -9.78 3.47
CA LEU A 108 -6.36 -8.95 3.45
C LEU A 108 -5.11 -9.81 3.24
N SER A 109 -4.40 -9.60 2.13
CA SER A 109 -3.19 -10.36 1.78
C SER A 109 -1.91 -9.66 2.24
N GLY A 110 -1.92 -8.34 2.33
CA GLY A 110 -0.72 -7.55 2.58
C GLY A 110 -0.93 -6.07 2.29
N PHE A 111 0.16 -5.34 2.20
CA PHE A 111 0.15 -3.89 2.01
C PHE A 111 1.04 -3.47 0.86
N PHE A 112 0.52 -2.63 -0.03
CA PHE A 112 1.34 -1.88 -0.98
C PHE A 112 1.80 -0.58 -0.34
N HIS A 113 3.05 -0.19 -0.55
CA HIS A 113 3.58 1.06 -0.03
C HIS A 113 4.71 1.60 -0.90
N ASN A 114 4.98 2.89 -0.80
CA ASN A 114 6.21 3.47 -1.32
C ASN A 114 7.27 3.38 -0.22
N ASN A 115 8.47 2.90 -0.54
CA ASN A 115 9.59 2.96 0.40
C ASN A 115 10.21 4.37 0.44
N LEU A 116 11.20 4.58 1.33
CA LEU A 116 11.93 5.85 1.46
C LEU A 116 12.61 6.32 0.15
N ALA A 117 12.96 5.40 -0.74
CA ALA A 117 13.52 5.71 -2.06
C ALA A 117 12.45 5.99 -3.13
N GLY A 118 11.17 6.03 -2.75
CA GLY A 118 10.04 6.25 -3.67
C GLY A 118 9.70 5.05 -4.55
N SER A 119 10.27 3.88 -4.29
CA SER A 119 9.97 2.64 -5.01
C SER A 119 8.76 1.92 -4.42
N LEU A 120 7.93 1.35 -5.29
CA LEU A 120 6.80 0.52 -4.88
C LEU A 120 7.26 -0.82 -4.29
N CYS A 121 6.69 -1.17 -3.14
CA CYS A 121 6.95 -2.40 -2.42
C CYS A 121 5.63 -3.07 -2.02
N PHE A 122 5.69 -4.39 -1.76
CA PHE A 122 4.57 -5.17 -1.24
C PHE A 122 5.01 -6.00 -0.03
N SER A 123 4.37 -5.74 1.10
CA SER A 123 4.60 -6.43 2.38
C SER A 123 3.52 -7.49 2.58
N ASN A 124 3.89 -8.77 2.50
CA ASN A 124 2.96 -9.89 2.63
C ASN A 124 2.69 -10.22 4.11
N LEU A 125 1.42 -10.18 4.53
CA LEU A 125 1.03 -10.50 5.90
C LEU A 125 1.14 -12.00 6.23
N SER A 126 0.88 -12.85 5.25
CA SER A 126 0.82 -14.30 5.47
C SER A 126 2.19 -14.95 5.72
N GLY A 127 3.30 -14.18 5.61
CA GLY A 127 4.68 -14.68 5.66
C GLY A 127 5.03 -15.69 4.55
N GLY A 128 4.05 -16.03 3.71
CA GLY A 128 4.14 -16.96 2.60
C GLY A 128 4.50 -16.24 1.31
N ARG A 129 3.96 -16.77 0.21
CA ARG A 129 4.17 -16.27 -1.14
C ARG A 129 3.54 -14.87 -1.35
N PRO A 130 4.28 -13.89 -1.89
CA PRO A 130 3.64 -12.70 -2.43
C PRO A 130 2.83 -13.08 -3.69
N LEU A 131 1.54 -12.76 -3.68
CA LEU A 131 0.64 -13.04 -4.81
C LEU A 131 1.00 -12.20 -6.05
N VAL A 132 1.56 -11.03 -5.80
CA VAL A 132 1.86 -9.94 -6.74
C VAL A 132 3.37 -9.68 -6.82
N ASP A 133 3.81 -9.16 -7.96
CA ASP A 133 5.17 -8.63 -8.15
C ASP A 133 5.12 -7.10 -8.10
N ALA A 134 5.63 -6.51 -7.01
CA ALA A 134 5.61 -5.07 -6.77
C ALA A 134 6.44 -4.26 -7.78
N SER A 135 7.30 -4.90 -8.58
CA SER A 135 8.07 -4.22 -9.63
C SER A 135 7.23 -3.79 -10.85
N LEU A 136 5.98 -4.26 -10.93
CA LEU A 136 5.01 -3.98 -12.01
C LEU A 136 5.66 -4.03 -13.40
N PRO A 137 6.24 -5.18 -13.83
CA PRO A 137 7.03 -5.27 -15.05
C PRO A 137 6.24 -4.97 -16.32
N PHE A 138 4.91 -5.03 -16.26
CA PHE A 138 4.03 -4.66 -17.36
C PHE A 138 3.95 -3.14 -17.57
N LEU A 139 4.05 -2.33 -16.51
CA LEU A 139 4.15 -0.87 -16.60
C LEU A 139 5.57 -0.41 -16.96
N ARG A 140 6.61 -1.13 -16.52
CA ARG A 140 8.02 -0.84 -16.82
C ARG A 140 8.38 -0.84 -18.31
N LYS A 141 7.48 -1.35 -19.16
CA LYS A 141 7.61 -1.27 -20.63
C LYS A 141 7.31 0.11 -21.17
N SER A 142 6.59 0.93 -20.41
CA SER A 142 6.09 2.25 -20.81
C SER A 142 6.55 3.36 -19.86
N TYR A 143 6.83 3.04 -18.60
CA TYR A 143 7.17 4.00 -17.55
C TYR A 143 8.45 3.59 -16.81
N GLN A 144 9.34 4.54 -16.55
CA GLN A 144 10.55 4.29 -15.78
C GLN A 144 10.32 4.42 -14.27
N ARG A 145 9.44 5.35 -13.89
CA ARG A 145 9.11 5.67 -12.49
C ARG A 145 7.60 5.64 -12.28
N PHE A 146 7.17 5.14 -11.14
CA PHE A 146 5.78 5.24 -10.72
C PHE A 146 5.69 5.31 -9.19
N LYS A 147 4.69 6.03 -8.70
CA LYS A 147 4.41 6.26 -7.28
C LYS A 147 3.00 5.82 -6.99
N LEU A 148 2.83 4.95 -6.00
CA LEU A 148 1.51 4.53 -5.54
C LEU A 148 0.77 5.74 -4.95
N GLN A 149 -0.49 5.90 -5.33
CA GLN A 149 -1.42 6.88 -4.74
C GLN A 149 -2.49 6.18 -3.92
N GLN A 150 -3.04 5.08 -4.44
CA GLN A 150 -4.10 4.35 -3.74
C GLN A 150 -4.07 2.84 -4.05
N CYS A 151 -4.58 2.03 -3.13
CA CYS A 151 -4.93 0.63 -3.34
C CYS A 151 -6.40 0.44 -2.96
N SER A 152 -7.24 0.20 -3.97
CA SER A 152 -8.68 -0.03 -3.80
C SER A 152 -8.97 -1.51 -3.99
N THR A 153 -9.02 -2.26 -2.89
CA THR A 153 -9.09 -3.73 -2.85
C THR A 153 -7.95 -4.38 -3.64
N SER A 154 -8.15 -4.63 -4.93
CA SER A 154 -7.24 -5.32 -5.84
C SER A 154 -6.59 -4.43 -6.90
N LEU A 155 -7.04 -3.18 -7.01
CA LEU A 155 -6.55 -2.24 -8.02
C LEU A 155 -5.63 -1.20 -7.38
N LEU A 156 -4.60 -0.84 -8.12
CA LEU A 156 -3.67 0.23 -7.75
C LEU A 156 -3.92 1.45 -8.63
N LEU A 157 -3.94 2.61 -8.01
CA LEU A 157 -3.84 3.91 -8.68
C LEU A 157 -2.41 4.42 -8.50
N CYS A 158 -1.72 4.66 -9.60
CA CYS A 158 -0.34 5.12 -9.63
C CYS A 158 -0.20 6.40 -10.43
N LYS A 159 0.67 7.31 -9.98
CA LYS A 159 1.29 8.31 -10.86
C LYS A 159 2.44 7.63 -11.59
N CYS A 160 2.54 7.80 -12.91
CA CYS A 160 3.49 7.10 -13.76
C CYS A 160 4.20 8.09 -14.69
N TRP A 161 5.53 8.07 -14.71
CA TRP A 161 6.37 8.95 -15.52
C TRP A 161 7.11 8.14 -16.58
N GLU A 162 7.10 8.61 -17.82
CA GLU A 162 7.77 7.91 -18.92
C GLU A 162 9.29 7.84 -18.68
N MET A 163 9.88 8.95 -18.22
CA MET A 163 11.27 9.07 -17.81
C MET A 163 11.40 9.35 -16.30
N GLU A 164 12.58 9.10 -15.71
CA GLU A 164 12.79 9.33 -14.27
C GLU A 164 12.67 10.80 -13.87
N ASP A 165 13.19 11.69 -14.71
CA ASP A 165 13.30 13.13 -14.47
C ASP A 165 12.12 13.95 -15.03
N ASP A 166 11.07 13.30 -15.55
CA ASP A 166 9.90 14.01 -16.07
C ASP A 166 9.10 14.65 -14.92
N ASP A 167 8.58 15.85 -15.18
CA ASP A 167 7.61 16.53 -14.32
C ASP A 167 6.18 16.05 -14.59
N GLU A 168 5.85 15.75 -15.86
CA GLU A 168 4.54 15.29 -16.30
C GLU A 168 4.35 13.78 -16.06
N PHE A 169 3.15 13.40 -15.64
CA PHE A 169 2.82 12.01 -15.34
C PHE A 169 1.40 11.64 -15.77
N ASP A 170 1.24 10.37 -16.06
CA ASP A 170 -0.04 9.73 -16.27
C ASP A 170 -0.59 9.19 -14.94
N PHE A 171 -1.91 9.32 -14.74
CA PHE A 171 -2.59 8.48 -13.75
C PHE A 171 -2.94 7.14 -14.38
N VAL A 172 -2.46 6.06 -13.77
CA VAL A 172 -2.66 4.69 -14.25
C VAL A 172 -3.37 3.87 -13.19
N VAL A 173 -4.49 3.27 -13.58
CA VAL A 173 -5.17 2.23 -12.81
C VAL A 173 -4.68 0.87 -13.30
N CYS A 174 -4.20 0.01 -12.41
CA CYS A 174 -3.75 -1.32 -12.78
C CYS A 174 -4.15 -2.41 -11.78
N ASN A 175 -4.32 -3.63 -12.31
CA ASN A 175 -4.47 -4.84 -11.52
C ASN A 175 -3.13 -5.61 -11.53
N PRO A 176 -2.37 -5.65 -10.42
CA PRO A 176 -1.08 -6.34 -10.36
C PRO A 176 -1.19 -7.87 -10.47
N MET A 177 -2.39 -8.45 -10.30
CA MET A 177 -2.62 -9.90 -10.47
C MET A 177 -2.81 -10.29 -11.93
N THR A 178 -3.52 -9.46 -12.70
CA THR A 178 -3.86 -9.73 -14.11
C THR A 178 -2.94 -9.02 -15.10
N GLU A 179 -2.09 -8.11 -14.62
CA GLU A 179 -1.22 -7.22 -15.41
C GLU A 179 -2.00 -6.32 -16.39
N GLN A 180 -3.32 -6.20 -16.21
CA GLN A 180 -4.15 -5.27 -16.97
C GLN A 180 -4.03 -3.87 -16.36
N TRP A 181 -4.06 -2.85 -17.21
CA TRP A 181 -3.95 -1.46 -16.80
C TRP A 181 -4.64 -0.54 -17.81
N ALA A 182 -5.01 0.65 -17.35
CA ALA A 182 -5.58 1.72 -18.15
C ALA A 182 -5.04 3.06 -17.66
N VAL A 183 -4.79 3.97 -18.61
CA VAL A 183 -4.46 5.37 -18.34
C VAL A 183 -5.76 6.14 -18.16
N LEU A 184 -5.88 6.99 -17.15
CA LEU A 184 -7.00 7.90 -17.03
C LEU A 184 -6.83 9.04 -18.05
N PRO A 185 -7.87 9.36 -18.84
CA PRO A 185 -7.79 10.49 -19.75
C PRO A 185 -7.78 11.82 -18.97
N PRO A 186 -7.33 12.93 -19.57
CA PRO A 186 -7.52 14.24 -19.00
C PRO A 186 -9.01 14.54 -18.78
N ILE A 187 -9.31 15.40 -17.82
CA ILE A 187 -10.67 15.88 -17.58
C ILE A 187 -10.88 17.08 -18.51
N GLU A 188 -11.64 16.87 -19.58
CA GLU A 188 -11.90 17.87 -20.62
C GLU A 188 -13.40 18.11 -20.75
N TRP A 189 -13.86 19.32 -20.44
CA TRP A 189 -15.27 19.71 -20.54
C TRP A 189 -15.47 20.93 -21.44
N PRO A 190 -16.66 21.10 -22.07
CA PRO A 190 -16.97 22.32 -22.80
C PRO A 190 -16.97 23.50 -21.83
N GLY A 191 -16.15 24.51 -22.10
CA GLY A 191 -16.15 25.75 -21.31
C GLY A 191 -17.46 26.52 -21.47
N GLU A 192 -17.75 27.39 -20.51
CA GLU A 192 -18.85 28.33 -20.63
C GLU A 192 -18.50 29.39 -21.71
N ASP A 193 -19.47 29.78 -22.55
CA ASP A 193 -19.36 30.90 -23.49
C ASP A 193 -18.30 30.83 -24.61
N ASP A 194 -18.23 29.72 -25.35
CA ASP A 194 -17.49 29.62 -26.65
C ASP A 194 -15.94 29.73 -26.52
N GLU A 195 -15.38 29.68 -25.31
CA GLU A 195 -13.92 29.80 -25.03
C GLU A 195 -13.10 28.52 -25.29
N GLY A 196 -13.74 27.41 -25.69
CA GLY A 196 -13.09 26.14 -26.03
C GLY A 196 -13.29 25.07 -24.97
N THR A 197 -12.39 24.10 -24.93
CA THR A 197 -12.41 23.01 -23.94
C THR A 197 -11.61 23.44 -22.71
N GLU A 198 -12.23 23.36 -21.53
CA GLU A 198 -11.56 23.53 -20.24
C GLU A 198 -10.94 22.20 -19.80
N CYS A 199 -9.68 22.26 -19.34
CA CYS A 199 -8.93 21.11 -18.86
C CYS A 199 -8.69 21.25 -17.36
N PHE A 200 -9.05 20.23 -16.58
CA PHE A 200 -8.89 20.25 -15.13
C PHE A 200 -7.76 19.31 -14.67
N GLU A 201 -7.01 19.75 -13.66
CA GLU A 201 -5.95 18.94 -13.06
C GLU A 201 -6.50 17.88 -12.08
N LEU A 202 -6.05 16.64 -12.25
CA LEU A 202 -6.30 15.53 -11.33
C LEU A 202 -5.38 15.63 -10.10
N MET A 203 -5.80 16.36 -9.05
CA MET A 203 -4.93 16.55 -7.89
C MET A 203 -5.03 15.44 -6.83
N TYR A 204 -6.21 14.84 -6.64
CA TYR A 204 -6.46 13.84 -5.58
C TYR A 204 -7.48 12.75 -5.98
N PRO A 205 -7.23 11.97 -7.04
CA PRO A 205 -8.18 10.97 -7.50
C PRO A 205 -8.38 9.82 -6.49
N PHE A 206 -9.62 9.39 -6.33
CA PHE A 206 -10.03 8.27 -5.49
C PHE A 206 -10.63 7.14 -6.33
N LEU A 207 -9.96 5.99 -6.32
CA LEU A 207 -10.30 4.78 -7.04
C LEU A 207 -11.27 3.90 -6.25
N VAL A 208 -12.35 3.49 -6.90
CA VAL A 208 -13.37 2.60 -6.34
C VAL A 208 -13.59 1.43 -7.29
N LEU A 209 -13.52 0.20 -6.77
CA LEU A 209 -13.97 -0.97 -7.51
C LEU A 209 -15.50 -1.02 -7.49
N ASP A 210 -16.13 -1.21 -8.65
CA ASP A 210 -17.58 -1.37 -8.74
C ASP A 210 -17.99 -2.74 -8.13
N PRO A 211 -18.73 -2.77 -7.01
CA PRO A 211 -19.12 -4.02 -6.37
C PRO A 211 -20.14 -4.82 -7.21
N ALA A 212 -20.91 -4.17 -8.08
CA ALA A 212 -21.86 -4.83 -8.98
C ALA A 212 -21.14 -5.50 -10.16
N ALA A 213 -19.99 -4.95 -10.57
CA ALA A 213 -19.18 -5.48 -11.66
C ALA A 213 -17.68 -5.32 -11.35
N PRO A 214 -17.04 -6.30 -10.68
CA PRO A 214 -15.63 -6.22 -10.25
C PRO A 214 -14.60 -6.04 -11.36
N SER A 215 -15.00 -6.17 -12.63
CA SER A 215 -14.20 -5.83 -13.82
C SER A 215 -14.16 -4.32 -14.13
N ARG A 216 -14.94 -3.54 -13.40
CA ARG A 216 -15.14 -2.10 -13.57
C ARG A 216 -14.67 -1.39 -12.32
N PHE A 217 -14.22 -0.18 -12.54
CA PHE A 217 -13.89 0.78 -11.51
C PHE A 217 -14.42 2.16 -11.89
N VAL A 218 -14.54 2.99 -10.87
CA VAL A 218 -14.84 4.41 -10.94
C VAL A 218 -13.68 5.17 -10.31
N VAL A 219 -13.38 6.37 -10.81
CA VAL A 219 -12.44 7.29 -10.17
C VAL A 219 -13.12 8.62 -9.91
N PHE A 220 -13.10 9.06 -8.66
CA PHE A 220 -13.60 10.36 -8.25
C PHE A 220 -12.45 11.35 -8.20
N ALA A 221 -12.61 12.51 -8.81
CA ALA A 221 -11.59 13.54 -8.90
C ALA A 221 -12.19 14.87 -8.44
N PRO A 222 -11.98 15.26 -7.17
CA PRO A 222 -12.36 16.56 -6.67
C PRO A 222 -11.68 17.66 -7.48
N LEU A 223 -12.44 18.66 -7.92
CA LEU A 223 -11.94 19.74 -8.76
C LEU A 223 -11.73 21.00 -7.93
N MET A 224 -10.48 21.36 -7.61
CA MET A 224 -10.23 22.54 -6.75
C MET A 224 -10.68 23.86 -7.38
N GLU A 225 -10.80 23.90 -8.70
CA GLU A 225 -11.25 25.08 -9.46
C GLU A 225 -12.77 25.30 -9.36
N LEU A 226 -13.52 24.28 -8.95
CA LEU A 226 -14.97 24.30 -8.81
C LEU A 226 -15.35 23.91 -7.39
N VAL A 227 -15.98 24.83 -6.67
CA VAL A 227 -16.27 24.69 -5.23
C VAL A 227 -17.19 23.48 -4.92
N ASP A 228 -17.99 23.07 -5.91
CA ASP A 228 -19.08 22.10 -5.75
C ASP A 228 -19.07 21.02 -6.85
N ALA A 229 -17.90 20.59 -7.33
CA ALA A 229 -17.83 19.57 -8.37
C ALA A 229 -16.77 18.49 -8.14
N VAL A 230 -17.18 17.24 -8.35
CA VAL A 230 -16.32 16.07 -8.46
C VAL A 230 -16.49 15.51 -9.86
N ALA A 231 -15.39 15.32 -10.58
CA ALA A 231 -15.43 14.58 -11.84
C ALA A 231 -15.40 13.08 -11.53
N VAL A 232 -16.27 12.32 -12.20
CA VAL A 232 -16.41 10.88 -12.01
C VAL A 232 -16.08 10.15 -13.30
N TYR A 233 -14.98 9.41 -13.31
CA TYR A 233 -14.58 8.56 -14.44
C TYR A 233 -15.21 7.19 -14.28
N SER A 234 -15.90 6.71 -15.32
CA SER A 234 -16.36 5.32 -15.38
C SER A 234 -15.53 4.51 -16.37
N SER A 235 -14.95 3.40 -15.91
CA SER A 235 -14.24 2.45 -16.78
C SER A 235 -15.14 1.75 -17.82
N GLU A 236 -16.47 1.78 -17.62
CA GLU A 236 -17.43 1.24 -18.61
C GLU A 236 -17.52 2.14 -19.84
N THR A 237 -17.66 3.45 -19.61
CA THR A 237 -17.83 4.45 -20.66
C THR A 237 -16.49 4.98 -21.18
N GLY A 238 -15.46 4.96 -20.32
CA GLY A 238 -14.16 5.58 -20.58
C GLY A 238 -14.24 7.12 -20.62
N GLN A 239 -15.18 7.71 -19.88
CA GLN A 239 -15.47 9.15 -19.89
C GLN A 239 -15.58 9.69 -18.47
N TRP A 240 -15.24 10.98 -18.30
CA TRP A 240 -15.50 11.77 -17.11
C TRP A 240 -16.88 12.42 -17.19
N THR A 241 -17.67 12.31 -16.12
CA THR A 241 -18.93 13.02 -15.95
C THR A 241 -18.86 13.92 -14.73
N PRO A 242 -19.37 15.16 -14.78
CA PRO A 242 -19.51 15.97 -13.58
C PRO A 242 -20.55 15.34 -12.64
N SER A 243 -20.26 15.34 -11.35
CA SER A 243 -21.25 15.04 -10.31
C SER A 243 -22.26 16.18 -10.17
N SER A 244 -23.49 15.85 -9.79
CA SER A 244 -24.52 16.79 -9.33
C SER A 244 -24.81 16.60 -7.83
N GLY A 245 -25.71 17.43 -7.29
CA GLY A 245 -26.16 17.33 -5.88
C GLY A 245 -25.34 18.11 -4.86
N TRP A 246 -24.34 18.88 -5.30
CA TRP A 246 -23.44 19.66 -4.42
C TRP A 246 -23.86 21.12 -4.24
N GLU A 247 -25.01 21.54 -4.80
CA GLU A 247 -25.42 22.94 -5.01
C GLU A 247 -25.51 23.83 -3.75
N ASP A 248 -25.34 23.28 -2.55
CA ASP A 248 -25.35 24.02 -1.28
C ASP A 248 -24.17 23.68 -0.35
N ILE A 249 -23.14 22.96 -0.83
CA ILE A 249 -22.09 22.45 0.05
C ILE A 249 -20.67 22.72 -0.49
N ALA A 250 -20.06 23.78 0.05
CA ALA A 250 -18.68 24.11 -0.25
C ALA A 250 -17.74 23.06 0.37
N TYR A 251 -17.17 22.19 -0.46
CA TYR A 251 -16.22 21.16 -0.02
C TYR A 251 -14.82 21.40 -0.60
N PRO A 252 -14.04 22.33 -0.02
CA PRO A 252 -12.78 22.74 -0.61
C PRO A 252 -11.59 21.79 -0.35
N ALA A 253 -11.73 20.69 0.38
CA ALA A 253 -10.59 19.83 0.68
C ALA A 253 -10.99 18.37 0.96
N VAL A 254 -10.96 17.54 -0.07
CA VAL A 254 -11.04 16.08 0.06
C VAL A 254 -9.64 15.54 0.38
N ASN A 255 -9.47 14.92 1.55
CA ASN A 255 -8.28 14.10 1.82
C ASN A 255 -8.56 12.65 1.39
N PRO A 256 -7.84 12.09 0.40
CA PRO A 256 -8.02 10.70 -0.05
C PRO A 256 -7.83 9.64 1.04
N GLU A 257 -7.07 9.95 2.09
CA GLU A 257 -6.79 9.06 3.21
C GLU A 257 -7.99 8.88 4.15
N CYS A 258 -9.07 9.63 3.92
CA CYS A 258 -10.28 9.71 4.74
C CYS A 258 -11.51 9.07 4.06
N ALA A 259 -11.29 8.10 3.18
CA ALA A 259 -12.32 7.60 2.28
C ALA A 259 -12.43 6.07 2.27
N VAL A 260 -13.67 5.56 2.30
CA VAL A 260 -13.93 4.11 2.33
C VAL A 260 -15.17 3.71 1.52
N LEU A 261 -15.12 2.56 0.86
CA LEU A 261 -16.26 1.95 0.20
C LEU A 261 -17.03 1.05 1.18
N LEU A 262 -18.32 1.33 1.38
CA LEU A 262 -19.21 0.52 2.20
C LEU A 262 -20.60 0.48 1.54
N ASN A 263 -21.19 -0.72 1.44
CA ASN A 263 -22.52 -0.92 0.84
C ASN A 263 -22.67 -0.37 -0.61
N GLY A 264 -21.57 -0.34 -1.36
CA GLY A 264 -21.53 0.21 -2.72
C GLY A 264 -21.64 1.72 -2.79
N MET A 265 -21.47 2.41 -1.66
CA MET A 265 -21.40 3.85 -1.55
C MET A 265 -20.08 4.26 -0.92
N MET A 266 -19.63 5.42 -1.34
CA MET A 266 -18.38 6.00 -0.94
C MET A 266 -18.60 6.90 0.28
N HIS A 267 -17.80 6.72 1.32
CA HIS A 267 -17.91 7.48 2.56
C HIS A 267 -16.64 8.31 2.74
N PHE A 268 -16.78 9.62 2.91
CA PHE A 268 -15.65 10.53 3.12
C PHE A 268 -15.82 11.31 4.38
N LEU A 269 -14.81 11.26 5.25
CA LEU A 269 -14.72 12.20 6.35
C LEU A 269 -14.29 13.57 5.82
N HIS A 270 -15.16 14.55 6.03
CA HIS A 270 -14.90 15.95 5.72
C HIS A 270 -14.61 16.72 7.02
N SER A 271 -13.32 16.90 7.32
CA SER A 271 -12.84 17.47 8.60
C SER A 271 -12.45 18.96 8.51
N THR A 272 -12.51 19.55 7.33
CA THR A 272 -12.04 20.94 7.05
C THR A 272 -13.18 21.96 6.90
N VAL A 273 -14.43 21.53 7.10
CA VAL A 273 -15.63 22.41 7.14
C VAL A 273 -15.93 22.88 8.56
N ASP A 274 -16.74 23.94 8.69
CA ASP A 274 -17.18 24.48 9.97
C ASP A 274 -17.88 23.42 10.86
N GLU A 275 -18.61 22.47 10.24
CA GLU A 275 -19.24 21.33 10.91
C GLU A 275 -18.79 20.01 10.27
N PRO A 276 -17.84 19.28 10.88
CA PRO A 276 -17.29 18.07 10.28
C PRO A 276 -18.34 16.94 10.19
N LEU A 277 -18.37 16.25 9.06
CA LEU A 277 -19.35 15.20 8.75
C LEU A 277 -18.73 14.11 7.89
N ILE A 278 -19.47 13.02 7.68
CA ILE A 278 -19.15 11.99 6.69
C ILE A 278 -20.14 12.09 5.53
N ALA A 279 -19.66 12.50 4.36
CA ALA A 279 -20.46 12.54 3.14
C ALA A 279 -20.53 11.15 2.51
N VAL A 280 -21.72 10.75 2.08
CA VAL A 280 -21.98 9.46 1.42
C VAL A 280 -22.39 9.71 -0.02
N LEU A 281 -21.59 9.19 -0.95
CA LEU A 281 -21.81 9.33 -2.38
C LEU A 281 -22.13 8.00 -3.04
N ASP A 282 -22.97 8.02 -4.07
CA ASP A 282 -23.14 6.88 -4.97
C ASP A 282 -21.97 6.75 -5.97
N MET A 283 -22.10 5.83 -6.92
CA MET A 283 -21.08 5.55 -7.92
C MET A 283 -21.04 6.61 -9.03
N GLU A 284 -22.07 7.44 -9.11
CA GLU A 284 -22.22 8.57 -10.03
C GLU A 284 -21.66 9.87 -9.42
N GLY A 285 -21.39 9.89 -8.11
CA GLY A 285 -20.83 11.03 -7.38
C GLY A 285 -21.88 11.94 -6.76
N GLU A 286 -23.13 11.49 -6.69
CA GLU A 286 -24.21 12.23 -6.06
C GLU A 286 -24.17 12.05 -4.55
N VAL A 287 -24.31 13.15 -3.81
CA VAL A 287 -24.47 13.10 -2.36
C VAL A 287 -25.82 12.47 -2.03
N CYS A 288 -25.77 11.26 -1.48
CA CYS A 288 -26.95 10.47 -1.13
C CYS A 288 -27.37 10.66 0.33
N ARG A 289 -26.39 10.95 1.20
CA ARG A 289 -26.58 11.07 2.65
C ARG A 289 -25.40 11.79 3.29
N GLU A 290 -25.67 12.46 4.40
CA GLU A 290 -24.67 12.94 5.36
C GLU A 290 -24.83 12.16 6.66
N ILE A 291 -23.70 11.86 7.32
CA ILE A 291 -23.66 11.19 8.62
C ILE A 291 -22.88 12.09 9.56
N ALA A 292 -23.42 12.41 10.73
CA ALA A 292 -22.69 13.15 11.76
C ALA A 292 -21.46 12.36 12.22
N ILE A 293 -20.37 13.03 12.60
CA ILE A 293 -19.23 12.36 13.25
C ILE A 293 -19.55 12.05 14.72
N PRO A 294 -18.78 11.18 15.41
CA PRO A 294 -18.87 11.05 16.86
C PRO A 294 -18.69 12.40 17.57
N ASP A 295 -19.49 12.68 18.60
CA ASP A 295 -19.43 13.94 19.37
C ASP A 295 -18.02 14.25 19.90
N ASP A 296 -17.30 13.21 20.34
CA ASP A 296 -15.93 13.31 20.87
C ASP A 296 -14.90 13.73 19.80
N MET A 297 -15.26 13.63 18.52
CA MET A 297 -14.44 14.10 17.40
C MET A 297 -14.77 15.55 16.99
N ILE A 298 -15.75 16.20 17.62
CA ILE A 298 -16.09 17.60 17.32
C ILE A 298 -14.92 18.51 17.77
N GLY A 299 -14.36 19.27 16.82
CA GLY A 299 -13.18 20.09 17.05
C GLY A 299 -11.85 19.32 16.95
N ALA A 300 -11.89 18.06 16.49
CA ALA A 300 -10.70 17.28 16.16
C ALA A 300 -9.78 18.04 15.19
N ILE A 301 -8.48 17.95 15.42
CA ILE A 301 -7.48 18.52 14.52
C ILE A 301 -7.45 17.68 13.23
N PRO A 302 -7.55 18.29 12.03
CA PRO A 302 -7.40 17.57 10.76
C PRO A 302 -6.08 16.79 10.69
N GLY A 303 -6.12 15.58 10.12
CA GLY A 303 -4.98 14.67 10.01
C GLY A 303 -4.88 13.62 11.11
N TYR A 304 -5.57 13.80 12.24
CA TYR A 304 -5.52 12.87 13.38
C TYR A 304 -6.71 11.90 13.43
N GLY A 305 -7.65 11.98 12.50
CA GLY A 305 -8.82 11.12 12.44
C GLY A 305 -9.17 10.72 11.02
N SER A 306 -9.75 9.54 10.88
CA SER A 306 -10.16 8.98 9.60
C SER A 306 -11.30 7.97 9.79
N VAL A 307 -11.76 7.40 8.68
CA VAL A 307 -12.84 6.42 8.60
C VAL A 307 -12.36 5.16 7.88
N GLY A 308 -13.00 4.05 8.20
CA GLY A 308 -12.70 2.77 7.58
C GLY A 308 -13.85 1.79 7.72
N CYS A 309 -13.67 0.61 7.14
CA CYS A 309 -14.68 -0.43 7.15
C CYS A 309 -14.08 -1.70 7.73
N SER A 310 -14.76 -2.26 8.73
CA SER A 310 -14.45 -3.57 9.28
C SER A 310 -15.74 -4.31 9.55
N GLN A 311 -15.80 -5.58 9.15
CA GLN A 311 -16.95 -6.46 9.34
C GLN A 311 -18.24 -5.92 8.70
N GLY A 312 -18.11 -5.14 7.63
CA GLY A 312 -19.24 -4.49 6.96
C GLY A 312 -19.85 -3.33 7.75
N LEU A 313 -19.14 -2.80 8.75
CA LEU A 313 -19.57 -1.66 9.55
C LEU A 313 -18.61 -0.49 9.36
N LEU A 314 -19.16 0.72 9.31
CA LEU A 314 -18.39 1.96 9.27
C LEU A 314 -17.74 2.18 10.64
N HIS A 315 -16.44 2.42 10.62
CA HIS A 315 -15.66 2.80 11.77
C HIS A 315 -15.09 4.21 11.55
N ALA A 316 -14.98 4.96 12.62
CA ALA A 316 -14.26 6.22 12.67
C ALA A 316 -13.24 6.13 13.81
N TRP A 317 -12.11 6.82 13.68
CA TRP A 317 -11.14 6.93 14.76
C TRP A 317 -10.53 8.32 14.81
N TYR A 318 -10.01 8.64 15.99
CA TYR A 318 -9.31 9.88 16.29
C TYR A 318 -8.20 9.62 17.29
N MET A 319 -7.03 10.18 17.03
CA MET A 319 -5.87 10.14 17.92
C MET A 319 -5.65 11.53 18.50
N ASP A 320 -5.73 11.69 19.82
CA ASP A 320 -5.45 13.00 20.43
C ASP A 320 -3.98 13.38 20.20
N PRO A 321 -3.71 14.59 19.68
CA PRO A 321 -2.35 15.04 19.36
C PRO A 321 -1.46 15.29 20.59
N HIS A 322 -2.02 15.40 21.79
CA HIS A 322 -1.29 15.73 23.02
C HIS A 322 -0.78 14.50 23.74
N ASP A 323 -1.62 13.46 23.89
CA ASP A 323 -1.27 12.24 24.63
C ASP A 323 -1.29 10.97 23.76
N TYR A 324 -1.65 11.09 22.48
CA TYR A 324 -1.75 9.96 21.54
C TYR A 324 -2.71 8.87 22.02
N GLU A 325 -3.74 9.23 22.79
CA GLU A 325 -4.87 8.34 23.05
C GLU A 325 -5.71 8.18 21.78
N LEU A 326 -5.80 6.95 21.30
CA LEU A 326 -6.61 6.57 20.15
C LEU A 326 -7.98 6.10 20.60
N SER A 327 -9.02 6.76 20.10
CA SER A 327 -10.41 6.32 20.24
C SER A 327 -10.97 5.83 18.91
N VAL A 328 -11.71 4.73 18.94
CA VAL A 328 -12.32 4.07 17.77
C VAL A 328 -13.80 3.89 18.02
N TRP A 329 -14.64 4.45 17.15
CA TRP A 329 -16.08 4.32 17.17
C TRP A 329 -16.57 3.43 16.02
N VAL A 330 -17.72 2.80 16.23
CA VAL A 330 -18.44 2.04 15.20
C VAL A 330 -19.85 2.59 15.08
N LEU A 331 -20.29 2.82 13.85
CA LEU A 331 -21.67 3.23 13.59
C LEU A 331 -22.56 1.99 13.62
N LYS A 332 -23.44 1.91 14.62
CA LYS A 332 -24.46 0.85 14.69
C LYS A 332 -25.64 1.22 13.81
N ASP A 333 -26.33 0.19 13.34
CA ASP A 333 -27.59 0.32 12.61
C ASP A 333 -27.53 1.37 11.49
N TYR A 334 -26.62 1.14 10.53
CA TYR A 334 -26.33 2.04 9.40
C TYR A 334 -27.59 2.61 8.71
N TYR A 335 -28.70 1.88 8.65
CA TYR A 335 -29.96 2.32 8.01
C TYR A 335 -31.03 2.83 9.00
N ALA A 336 -30.71 3.04 10.27
CA ALA A 336 -31.64 3.57 11.25
C ALA A 336 -32.09 4.99 10.86
N THR A 337 -33.38 5.25 11.05
CA THR A 337 -34.04 6.54 10.76
C THR A 337 -34.12 7.46 11.97
N ASP A 338 -33.82 6.95 13.15
CA ASP A 338 -33.67 7.71 14.39
C ASP A 338 -32.17 7.83 14.68
N GLU A 339 -31.76 8.96 15.28
CA GLU A 339 -30.38 9.45 15.55
C GLU A 339 -29.24 8.45 15.34
N GLU A 340 -28.25 8.84 14.52
CA GLU A 340 -27.05 8.05 14.24
C GLU A 340 -26.27 7.72 15.52
N GLU A 341 -26.33 6.46 15.95
CA GLU A 341 -25.71 6.04 17.20
C GLU A 341 -24.28 5.54 16.97
N TRP A 342 -23.32 6.46 17.01
CA TRP A 342 -21.91 6.11 17.16
C TRP A 342 -21.67 5.49 18.53
N THR A 343 -21.17 4.25 18.54
CA THR A 343 -20.73 3.60 19.78
C THR A 343 -19.22 3.63 19.88
N LEU A 344 -18.69 4.18 20.97
CA LEU A 344 -17.27 4.05 21.30
C LEU A 344 -16.95 2.55 21.51
N LYS A 345 -16.13 2.01 20.63
CA LYS A 345 -15.77 0.59 20.61
C LYS A 345 -14.51 0.33 21.41
N HIS A 346 -13.53 1.22 21.30
CA HIS A 346 -12.23 1.03 21.91
C HIS A 346 -11.51 2.35 22.18
N THR A 347 -10.71 2.38 23.24
CA THR A 347 -9.80 3.49 23.58
C THR A 347 -8.47 2.89 24.01
N VAL A 348 -7.37 3.42 23.50
CA VAL A 348 -6.03 2.90 23.77
C VAL A 348 -4.96 3.98 23.73
N ASP A 349 -4.10 3.97 24.74
CA ASP A 349 -2.85 4.73 24.80
C ASP A 349 -1.84 4.11 23.83
N VAL A 350 -1.57 4.80 22.72
CA VAL A 350 -0.71 4.32 21.62
C VAL A 350 0.76 4.20 22.04
N PRO A 351 1.39 5.16 22.76
CA PRO A 351 2.75 5.02 23.28
C PRO A 351 3.00 3.68 23.99
N ARG A 352 2.04 3.21 24.79
CA ARG A 352 2.14 1.91 25.48
C ARG A 352 2.15 0.72 24.53
N LEU A 353 1.53 0.81 23.36
CA LEU A 353 1.56 -0.27 22.35
C LEU A 353 2.95 -0.43 21.75
N PHE A 354 3.71 0.66 21.66
CA PHE A 354 5.10 0.68 21.20
C PHE A 354 6.11 0.43 22.33
N GLY A 355 5.63 0.27 23.57
CA GLY A 355 6.46 -0.01 24.74
C GLY A 355 7.19 1.21 25.29
N GLU A 356 6.75 2.42 24.95
CA GLU A 356 7.24 3.65 25.55
C GLU A 356 6.80 3.77 27.01
N THR A 357 7.65 4.38 27.83
CA THR A 357 7.36 4.67 29.24
C THR A 357 7.17 6.17 29.46
N GLU A 358 6.50 6.57 30.54
CA GLU A 358 6.24 7.99 30.88
C GLU A 358 7.52 8.86 30.90
N SER A 359 8.71 8.27 31.10
CA SER A 359 9.99 8.99 31.03
C SER A 359 10.49 9.25 29.60
N ASP A 360 10.10 8.42 28.63
CA ASP A 360 10.44 8.57 27.21
C ASP A 360 9.57 9.66 26.54
N GLU A 361 8.41 9.97 27.14
CA GLU A 361 7.49 11.02 26.69
C GLU A 361 8.06 12.43 26.89
N GLU A 362 8.81 12.69 27.98
CA GLU A 362 9.33 14.05 28.28
C GLU A 362 10.48 14.51 27.37
N GLU A 363 11.22 13.59 26.71
CA GLU A 363 12.43 13.93 25.92
C GLU A 363 12.13 14.26 24.44
N ASP A 364 10.96 13.89 23.90
CA ASP A 364 10.66 13.91 22.44
C ASP A 364 9.63 14.99 22.02
N TYR A 365 9.34 16.00 22.87
CA TYR A 365 8.44 17.12 22.55
C TYR A 365 9.13 18.41 22.00
N PRO A 366 9.87 18.39 20.88
CA PRO A 366 9.77 19.47 19.93
C PRO A 366 8.67 19.09 18.94
N ARG A 367 7.53 19.78 19.03
CA ARG A 367 6.52 19.86 17.96
C ARG A 367 7.27 19.97 16.64
N GLN A 368 7.34 18.89 15.85
CA GLN A 368 8.08 18.94 14.59
C GLN A 368 7.45 20.07 13.78
N GLU A 369 8.26 21.04 13.36
CA GLU A 369 7.78 22.26 12.68
C GLU A 369 7.06 21.93 11.35
N ASP A 370 7.08 20.66 10.92
CA ASP A 370 6.46 20.12 9.72
C ASP A 370 5.04 19.54 9.92
N GLY A 371 4.54 19.45 11.16
CA GLY A 371 3.20 18.92 11.46
C GLY A 371 3.08 17.40 11.40
N ALA A 372 4.18 16.65 11.33
CA ALA A 372 4.15 15.18 11.32
C ALA A 372 3.73 14.59 12.68
N HIS A 373 2.77 13.66 12.68
CA HIS A 373 2.29 12.96 13.88
C HIS A 373 3.27 11.84 14.25
N LYS A 374 3.58 11.68 15.55
CA LYS A 374 4.51 10.61 16.02
C LYS A 374 4.01 9.21 15.68
N TYR A 375 2.70 9.02 15.75
CA TYR A 375 2.02 7.77 15.47
C TYR A 375 0.92 7.98 14.45
N ASP A 376 0.61 6.94 13.70
CA ASP A 376 -0.53 6.95 12.77
C ASP A 376 -1.21 5.58 12.67
N VAL A 377 -2.52 5.60 12.44
CA VAL A 377 -3.34 4.43 12.10
C VAL A 377 -3.50 4.41 10.58
N PHE A 378 -2.66 3.63 9.90
CA PHE A 378 -2.64 3.61 8.44
C PHE A 378 -3.68 2.66 7.81
N ALA A 379 -4.25 1.73 8.59
CA ALA A 379 -5.29 0.82 8.10
C ALA A 379 -6.13 0.16 9.22
N ILE A 380 -7.36 -0.23 8.88
CA ILE A 380 -8.18 -1.16 9.65
C ILE A 380 -8.39 -2.46 8.87
N HIS A 381 -8.39 -3.60 9.56
CA HIS A 381 -8.60 -4.89 8.92
C HIS A 381 -10.07 -5.04 8.48
N PRO A 382 -10.34 -5.41 7.22
CA PRO A 382 -11.70 -5.42 6.65
C PRO A 382 -12.65 -6.44 7.29
N GLU A 383 -12.13 -7.52 7.89
CA GLU A 383 -12.94 -8.63 8.45
C GLU A 383 -12.78 -8.83 9.97
N HIS A 384 -11.84 -8.12 10.59
CA HIS A 384 -11.45 -8.35 11.98
C HIS A 384 -11.26 -7.00 12.67
N ASN A 385 -11.51 -6.94 13.98
CA ASN A 385 -11.34 -5.73 14.78
C ASN A 385 -9.86 -5.46 15.08
N VAL A 386 -9.05 -5.39 14.03
CA VAL A 386 -7.61 -5.17 14.08
C VAL A 386 -7.30 -3.86 13.39
N ILE A 387 -6.53 -3.01 14.05
CA ILE A 387 -5.96 -1.79 13.46
C ILE A 387 -4.47 -1.97 13.24
N PHE A 388 -3.92 -1.25 12.27
CA PHE A 388 -2.51 -1.24 11.95
C PHE A 388 -1.93 0.15 12.22
N LEU A 389 -0.83 0.18 12.98
CA LEU A 389 -0.20 1.40 13.48
C LEU A 389 1.27 1.46 13.09
N THR A 390 1.78 2.68 12.90
CA THR A 390 3.18 2.98 12.63
C THR A 390 3.69 4.10 13.52
N ASP A 391 4.99 4.08 13.83
CA ASP A 391 5.71 5.18 14.50
C ASP A 391 6.53 6.05 13.53
N TRP A 392 6.36 5.83 12.21
CA TRP A 392 7.13 6.46 11.12
C TRP A 392 8.64 6.22 11.18
N LYS A 393 9.13 5.34 12.07
CA LYS A 393 10.55 5.03 12.23
C LYS A 393 10.84 3.65 11.65
N GLU A 394 10.61 2.61 12.44
CA GLU A 394 10.92 1.22 12.04
C GLU A 394 9.88 0.21 12.53
N VAL A 395 9.01 0.59 13.47
CA VAL A 395 8.10 -0.33 14.13
C VAL A 395 6.71 -0.15 13.55
N ASN A 396 6.18 -1.24 13.03
CA ASN A 396 4.79 -1.33 12.61
C ASN A 396 4.15 -2.44 13.41
N LEU A 397 2.91 -2.23 13.83
CA LEU A 397 2.20 -3.20 14.64
C LEU A 397 0.77 -3.36 14.19
N SER A 398 0.25 -4.55 14.43
CA SER A 398 -1.18 -4.82 14.37
C SER A 398 -1.70 -4.99 15.79
N TYR A 399 -2.84 -4.37 16.07
CA TYR A 399 -3.47 -4.37 17.38
C TYR A 399 -4.89 -4.91 17.26
N ASP A 400 -5.14 -6.04 17.92
CA ASP A 400 -6.46 -6.65 18.02
C ASP A 400 -7.24 -5.98 19.16
N MET A 401 -8.30 -5.24 18.81
CA MET A 401 -9.13 -4.49 19.76
C MET A 401 -9.98 -5.40 20.65
N ASP A 402 -10.33 -6.61 20.18
CA ASP A 402 -11.15 -7.56 20.96
C ASP A 402 -10.29 -8.26 22.03
N SER A 403 -9.10 -8.75 21.65
CA SER A 403 -8.19 -9.46 22.55
C SER A 403 -7.18 -8.55 23.27
N ARG A 404 -7.09 -7.29 22.84
CA ARG A 404 -6.11 -6.27 23.28
C ARG A 404 -4.66 -6.73 23.12
N GLN A 405 -4.40 -7.57 22.12
CA GLN A 405 -3.07 -8.10 21.83
C GLN A 405 -2.36 -7.27 20.76
N VAL A 406 -1.10 -6.95 21.02
CA VAL A 406 -0.20 -6.30 20.07
C VAL A 406 0.64 -7.37 19.38
N HIS A 407 0.70 -7.30 18.05
CA HIS A 407 1.57 -8.15 17.24
C HIS A 407 2.46 -7.27 16.35
N PRO A 408 3.78 -7.24 16.61
CA PRO A 408 4.73 -6.57 15.74
C PRO A 408 4.67 -7.14 14.32
N MET A 409 4.64 -6.27 13.34
CA MET A 409 4.68 -6.66 11.94
C MET A 409 6.14 -6.84 11.51
N CYS A 410 6.44 -7.93 10.81
CA CYS A 410 7.75 -8.11 10.18
C CYS A 410 7.85 -7.27 8.90
N THR A 411 8.04 -5.96 9.06
CA THR A 411 8.26 -5.01 7.96
C THR A 411 9.74 -4.66 7.83
N THR A 412 10.14 -4.19 6.64
CA THR A 412 11.45 -3.59 6.44
C THR A 412 11.51 -2.22 7.13
N GLY A 413 12.69 -1.74 7.53
CA GLY A 413 12.87 -0.39 8.11
C GLY A 413 12.39 0.75 7.20
N ASP A 414 12.24 0.50 5.90
CA ASP A 414 11.72 1.48 4.94
C ASP A 414 10.18 1.45 4.78
N PHE A 415 9.44 0.75 5.67
CA PHE A 415 7.98 0.69 5.69
C PHE A 415 7.44 1.71 6.68
N LEU A 416 6.74 2.72 6.17
CA LEU A 416 6.17 3.82 6.95
C LEU A 416 4.64 3.76 7.04
N GLY A 417 4.04 2.58 6.82
CA GLY A 417 2.62 2.42 6.56
C GLY A 417 2.35 1.99 5.12
N GLY A 418 1.16 1.43 4.88
CA GLY A 418 0.82 0.90 3.56
C GLY A 418 -0.66 0.68 3.35
N LEU A 419 -1.05 0.57 2.09
CA LEU A 419 -2.44 0.48 1.70
C LEU A 419 -2.87 -1.00 1.59
N PRO A 420 -3.98 -1.39 2.23
CA PRO A 420 -4.42 -2.77 2.31
C PRO A 420 -4.76 -3.34 0.93
N PHE A 421 -4.21 -4.51 0.63
CA PHE A 421 -4.45 -5.23 -0.62
C PHE A 421 -5.27 -6.49 -0.39
N ILE A 422 -6.41 -6.56 -1.07
CA ILE A 422 -7.33 -7.69 -1.09
C ILE A 422 -7.37 -8.22 -2.54
N PRO A 423 -6.86 -9.43 -2.82
CA PRO A 423 -6.73 -9.94 -4.18
C PRO A 423 -8.08 -10.15 -4.85
N CYS A 424 -8.26 -9.66 -6.08
CA CYS A 424 -9.40 -9.99 -6.94
C CYS A 424 -8.92 -10.34 -8.36
N PHE A 425 -9.57 -11.33 -8.97
CA PHE A 425 -9.20 -11.91 -10.27
C PHE A 425 -10.05 -11.38 -11.44
N ALA A 426 -10.73 -10.25 -11.26
CA ALA A 426 -11.52 -9.65 -12.30
C ALA A 426 -10.63 -8.95 -13.33
N ASP A 427 -10.93 -9.18 -14.61
CA ASP A 427 -10.24 -8.52 -15.72
C ASP A 427 -10.85 -7.13 -15.95
N LEU A 428 -10.02 -6.13 -16.28
CA LEU A 428 -10.49 -4.77 -16.58
C LEU A 428 -11.22 -4.72 -17.93
N ALA A 429 -12.32 -3.97 -18.00
CA ALA A 429 -13.22 -3.97 -19.15
C ALA A 429 -12.62 -3.46 -20.47
N ARG A 430 -11.55 -2.65 -20.46
CA ARG A 430 -10.79 -2.17 -21.64
C ARG A 430 -9.48 -1.48 -21.22
N PRO A 431 -8.34 -1.71 -21.90
CA PRO A 431 -7.20 -0.79 -21.86
C PRO A 431 -7.52 0.44 -22.72
N LEU A 432 -7.47 1.64 -22.14
CA LEU A 432 -7.55 2.89 -22.91
C LEU A 432 -6.29 3.05 -23.76
N GLN A 433 -6.46 3.27 -25.07
CA GLN A 433 -5.36 3.50 -25.99
C GLN A 433 -4.72 4.87 -25.70
N LYS A 434 -3.38 4.93 -25.60
CA LYS A 434 -2.63 6.19 -25.65
C LYS A 434 -3.10 6.98 -26.88
N SER A 435 -3.59 8.21 -26.69
CA SER A 435 -3.75 9.13 -27.81
C SER A 435 -2.34 9.48 -28.31
N LEU A 436 -1.92 8.82 -29.38
CA LEU A 436 -0.76 9.26 -30.16
C LEU A 436 -1.20 10.48 -30.95
N PHE A 437 -0.83 11.68 -30.48
CA PHE A 437 -0.74 12.86 -31.33
C PHE A 437 0.65 13.47 -31.20
#